data_AF-A0A846TWD7-F1
#
_entry.id   AF-A0A846TWD7-F1
#
_cell.length_a   1.000
_cell.length_b   1.000
_cell.length_c   1.000
_cell.angle_alpha   90.00
_cell.angle_beta   90.00
_cell.angle_gamma   90.00
#
_symmetry.space_group_name_H-M   'P 1'
#
loop_
_entity.id
_entity.type
_entity.pdbx_description
1 polymer ?
#
loop_
_entity_poly.entity_id
_entity_poly.type
_entity_poly.pdbx_seq_one_letter_code
_entity_poly.pdbx_strand_id
1 'polypeptide(L)'
;MSPRTACTLALLAGLGLALPAAPGLAQPKEETPGALAAHQRDDQRDGQHDFDFEFGTWKTHLKRLLRPLTGSTTWVEYDGTTVVRPVWAGRANLVELSVDGPAGHIEALSLRLYDPQSRQWSLNFSGLGSGAMSTPAIGRFENGRGEFVNAETLNGRPILVRFVISDITPRSCRFEQSFSADGGKTWELNWVAVDTRT
;
A
#
# COMPACT_ATOMS: atom_id res chain seq x y z
N MET A 1 29.99 17.68 -43.43
CA MET A 1 31.25 17.05 -42.98
C MET A 1 31.11 15.55 -43.14
N SER A 2 31.82 14.99 -44.11
CA SER A 2 31.98 13.54 -44.31
C SER A 2 33.01 12.97 -43.30
N PRO A 3 33.19 11.65 -43.18
CA PRO A 3 33.13 10.92 -41.92
C PRO A 3 34.48 10.22 -41.63
N ARG A 4 34.56 9.44 -40.55
CA ARG A 4 35.54 8.34 -40.40
C ARG A 4 34.78 7.15 -39.78
N THR A 5 34.53 6.03 -40.46
CA THR A 5 35.47 4.98 -40.97
C THR A 5 36.19 4.34 -39.77
N ALA A 6 36.26 3.03 -39.53
CA ALA A 6 36.20 1.81 -40.34
C ALA A 6 35.94 0.61 -39.37
N CYS A 7 35.35 -0.53 -39.78
CA CYS A 7 36.03 -1.74 -40.33
C CYS A 7 36.91 -2.45 -39.25
N THR A 8 36.93 -3.77 -39.04
CA THR A 8 36.83 -4.92 -39.95
C THR A 8 36.64 -6.21 -39.13
N LEU A 9 36.00 -7.22 -39.74
CA LEU A 9 35.97 -8.64 -39.36
C LEU A 9 37.36 -9.23 -39.07
N ALA A 10 37.41 -10.27 -38.24
CA ALA A 10 38.34 -11.39 -38.44
C ALA A 10 37.71 -12.71 -37.96
N LEU A 11 37.45 -13.60 -38.93
CA LEU A 11 37.15 -15.02 -38.76
C LEU A 11 38.49 -15.76 -38.89
N LEU A 12 38.83 -16.68 -38.00
CA LEU A 12 39.88 -17.68 -38.24
C LEU A 12 39.41 -19.05 -37.77
N ALA A 13 39.40 -19.97 -38.73
CA ALA A 13 39.18 -21.40 -38.56
C ALA A 13 40.47 -22.08 -38.09
N GLY A 14 40.35 -23.07 -37.21
CA GLY A 14 41.42 -23.98 -36.83
C GLY A 14 40.91 -25.42 -36.80
N LEU A 15 41.40 -26.22 -37.74
CA LEU A 15 41.25 -27.68 -37.79
C LEU A 15 42.28 -28.32 -36.85
N GLY A 16 41.90 -29.31 -36.04
CA GLY A 16 42.85 -30.04 -35.20
C GLY A 16 42.30 -31.31 -34.55
N LEU A 17 42.56 -32.44 -35.22
CA LEU A 17 42.84 -33.79 -34.70
C LEU A 17 41.95 -34.41 -33.60
N ALA A 18 41.23 -35.47 -33.99
CA ALA A 18 40.52 -36.39 -33.11
C ALA A 18 41.48 -37.37 -32.39
N LEU A 19 41.30 -37.52 -31.08
CA LEU A 19 41.88 -38.55 -30.21
C LEU A 19 40.76 -39.51 -29.74
N PRO A 20 41.03 -40.81 -29.55
CA PRO A 20 40.01 -41.77 -29.13
C PRO A 20 39.66 -41.62 -27.65
N ALA A 21 38.37 -41.73 -27.35
CA ALA A 21 37.81 -41.68 -26.00
C ALA A 21 38.22 -42.91 -25.16
N ALA A 22 38.73 -42.67 -23.96
CA ALA A 22 38.84 -43.68 -22.91
C ALA A 22 37.50 -43.81 -22.15
N PRO A 23 37.10 -45.01 -21.70
CA PRO A 23 35.87 -45.18 -20.94
C PRO A 23 36.06 -44.83 -19.46
N GLY A 24 35.12 -44.06 -18.93
CA GLY A 24 34.51 -44.29 -17.62
C GLY A 24 35.34 -43.99 -16.37
N LEU A 25 35.12 -42.79 -15.81
CA LEU A 25 34.73 -42.66 -14.40
C LEU A 25 33.57 -41.66 -14.35
N ALA A 26 32.41 -42.12 -13.92
CA ALA A 26 31.24 -41.28 -13.69
C ALA A 26 31.61 -40.24 -12.62
N GLN A 27 31.68 -38.97 -13.00
CA GLN A 27 31.76 -37.88 -12.04
C GLN A 27 30.38 -37.75 -11.35
N PRO A 28 30.32 -37.66 -10.01
CA PRO A 28 29.07 -37.33 -9.35
C PRO A 28 28.63 -35.95 -9.84
N LYS A 29 27.40 -35.89 -10.33
CA LYS A 29 26.75 -34.67 -10.79
C LYS A 29 26.62 -33.74 -9.59
N GLU A 30 27.48 -32.72 -9.50
CA GLU A 30 27.32 -31.64 -8.55
C GLU A 30 25.98 -30.96 -8.83
N GLU A 31 25.01 -31.18 -7.95
CA GLU A 31 23.74 -30.48 -7.97
C GLU A 31 24.00 -29.01 -7.67
N THR A 32 23.79 -28.17 -8.68
CA THR A 32 23.87 -26.72 -8.57
C THR A 32 23.03 -26.23 -7.38
N PRO A 33 23.60 -25.47 -6.41
CA PRO A 33 22.86 -24.95 -5.25
C PRO A 33 21.71 -23.96 -5.59
N GLY A 34 21.47 -23.69 -6.87
CA GLY A 34 20.50 -22.69 -7.35
C GLY A 34 19.04 -23.11 -7.29
N ALA A 35 18.72 -24.39 -7.08
CA ALA A 35 17.33 -24.86 -7.05
C ALA A 35 16.61 -24.54 -5.72
N LEU A 36 17.34 -24.43 -4.60
CA LEU A 36 16.77 -24.13 -3.29
C LEU A 36 16.48 -22.62 -3.09
N ALA A 37 17.18 -21.74 -3.80
CA ALA A 37 16.94 -20.30 -3.75
C ALA A 37 15.75 -19.84 -4.61
N ALA A 38 15.22 -20.71 -5.48
CA ALA A 38 14.07 -20.40 -6.32
C ALA A 38 12.72 -20.66 -5.63
N HIS A 39 12.69 -21.50 -4.58
CA HIS A 39 11.47 -21.81 -3.82
C HIS A 39 11.18 -20.81 -2.69
N GLN A 40 12.07 -19.87 -2.40
CA GLN A 40 11.88 -18.89 -1.31
C GLN A 40 11.30 -17.55 -1.78
N ARG A 41 10.88 -17.44 -3.04
CA ARG A 41 10.28 -16.21 -3.60
C ARG A 41 8.75 -16.24 -3.71
N ASP A 42 8.11 -17.34 -3.31
CA ASP A 42 6.67 -17.57 -3.55
C ASP A 42 5.78 -17.61 -2.29
N ASP A 43 6.36 -17.43 -1.09
CA ASP A 43 5.57 -17.38 0.16
C ASP A 43 5.13 -15.96 0.54
N GLN A 44 5.54 -14.94 -0.22
CA GLN A 44 5.13 -13.57 0.05
C GLN A 44 3.70 -13.35 -0.46
N ARG A 45 2.75 -13.33 0.48
CA ARG A 45 1.34 -12.98 0.25
C ARG A 45 1.23 -11.77 -0.67
N ASP A 46 0.53 -11.95 -1.79
CA ASP A 46 0.36 -10.95 -2.84
C ASP A 46 -0.26 -9.65 -2.30
N GLY A 47 -1.38 -9.75 -1.57
CA GLY A 47 -1.98 -8.63 -0.86
C GLY A 47 -3.07 -7.86 -1.64
N GLN A 48 -3.39 -8.29 -2.87
CA GLN A 48 -4.46 -7.67 -3.67
C GLN A 48 -5.88 -7.80 -3.05
N HIS A 49 -6.03 -8.62 -1.99
CA HIS A 49 -7.30 -8.89 -1.26
C HIS A 49 -7.24 -8.42 0.20
N ASP A 50 -6.33 -7.50 0.52
CA ASP A 50 -6.13 -7.01 1.89
C ASP A 50 -7.37 -6.36 2.51
N PHE A 51 -8.24 -5.79 1.68
CA PHE A 51 -9.43 -5.05 2.10
C PHE A 51 -10.73 -5.87 2.04
N ASP A 52 -10.68 -7.14 1.64
CA ASP A 52 -11.89 -7.96 1.46
C ASP A 52 -12.74 -8.08 2.74
N PHE A 53 -12.09 -7.98 3.91
CA PHE A 53 -12.78 -8.01 5.20
C PHE A 53 -13.81 -6.88 5.35
N GLU A 54 -13.58 -5.73 4.70
CA GLU A 54 -14.31 -4.47 4.88
C GLU A 54 -15.50 -4.33 3.91
N PHE A 55 -15.67 -5.21 2.93
CA PHE A 55 -16.76 -5.06 1.96
C PHE A 55 -18.15 -5.12 2.62
N GLY A 56 -19.03 -4.22 2.17
CA GLY A 56 -20.39 -4.08 2.68
C GLY A 56 -20.62 -2.77 3.43
N THR A 57 -21.66 -2.76 4.27
CA THR A 57 -22.08 -1.60 5.07
C THR A 57 -21.73 -1.80 6.53
N TRP A 58 -21.15 -0.77 7.13
CA TRP A 58 -20.70 -0.73 8.51
C TRP A 58 -21.32 0.45 9.24
N LYS A 59 -21.60 0.26 10.53
CA LYS A 59 -21.84 1.38 11.44
C LYS A 59 -20.48 1.94 11.86
N THR A 60 -20.34 3.26 11.79
CA THR A 60 -19.09 3.94 12.10
C THR A 60 -19.30 4.87 13.28
N HIS A 61 -18.48 4.69 14.32
CA HIS A 61 -18.30 5.68 15.38
C HIS A 61 -16.95 6.37 15.18
N LEU A 62 -16.97 7.69 15.03
CA LEU A 62 -15.83 8.49 14.68
C LEU A 62 -15.57 9.56 15.74
N LYS A 63 -14.30 9.76 16.08
CA LYS A 63 -13.84 10.99 16.72
C LYS A 63 -12.72 11.66 15.93
N ARG A 64 -12.76 12.99 15.85
CA ARG A 64 -11.74 13.82 15.20
C ARG A 64 -11.24 14.92 16.13
N LEU A 65 -9.93 15.13 16.16
CA LEU A 65 -9.28 16.22 16.88
C LEU A 65 -9.45 17.53 16.12
N LEU A 66 -9.94 18.57 16.80
CA LEU A 66 -10.02 19.90 16.23
C LEU A 66 -8.65 20.59 16.28
N ARG A 67 -8.22 21.21 15.18
CA ARG A 67 -6.95 21.95 15.08
C ARG A 67 -5.73 21.09 15.46
N PRO A 68 -5.44 20.02 14.70
CA PRO A 68 -4.24 19.23 14.93
C PRO A 68 -2.97 20.07 14.75
N LEU A 69 -1.90 19.67 15.43
CA LEU A 69 -0.58 20.29 15.48
C LEU A 69 -0.56 21.70 16.08
N THR A 70 -1.56 22.03 16.90
CA THR A 70 -1.61 23.29 17.67
C THR A 70 -1.63 23.07 19.19
N GLY A 71 -1.41 21.84 19.66
CA GLY A 71 -1.57 21.46 21.08
C GLY A 71 -3.03 21.35 21.53
N SER A 72 -3.96 21.21 20.59
CA SER A 72 -5.37 21.03 20.88
C SER A 72 -5.64 19.67 21.54
N THR A 73 -6.59 19.63 22.47
CA THR A 73 -7.08 18.39 23.09
C THR A 73 -8.58 18.20 22.87
N THR A 74 -9.20 19.06 22.05
CA THR A 74 -10.65 19.05 21.82
C THR A 74 -11.01 18.05 20.71
N TRP A 75 -11.74 17.01 21.09
CA TRP A 75 -12.31 16.03 20.16
C TRP A 75 -13.78 16.29 19.90
N VAL A 76 -14.21 16.00 18.69
CA VAL A 76 -15.63 15.98 18.29
C VAL A 76 -15.98 14.59 17.80
N GLU A 77 -17.18 14.14 18.16
CA GLU A 77 -17.68 12.80 17.85
C GLU A 77 -18.75 12.85 16.77
N TYR A 78 -18.84 11.75 16.01
CA TYR A 78 -19.78 11.54 14.93
C TYR A 78 -20.19 10.08 14.90
N ASP A 79 -21.41 9.83 14.44
CA ASP A 79 -21.93 8.48 14.19
C ASP A 79 -22.55 8.42 12.80
N GLY A 80 -22.48 7.27 12.16
CA GLY A 80 -23.11 7.06 10.86
C GLY A 80 -22.67 5.76 10.21
N THR A 81 -22.34 5.82 8.92
CA THR A 81 -22.05 4.62 8.14
C THR A 81 -20.84 4.76 7.23
N THR A 82 -20.14 3.65 7.08
CA THR A 82 -19.15 3.43 6.02
C THR A 82 -19.67 2.34 5.08
N VAL A 83 -19.65 2.60 3.78
CA VAL A 83 -20.00 1.64 2.74
C VAL A 83 -18.78 1.38 1.88
N VAL A 84 -18.37 0.12 1.76
CA VAL A 84 -17.23 -0.29 0.95
C VAL A 84 -17.68 -1.22 -0.16
N ARG A 85 -17.42 -0.80 -1.41
CA ARG A 85 -17.78 -1.57 -2.60
C ARG A 85 -16.52 -2.08 -3.30
N PRO A 86 -16.44 -3.38 -3.60
CA PRO A 86 -15.32 -3.91 -4.37
C PRO A 86 -15.39 -3.42 -5.82
N VAL A 87 -14.22 -3.22 -6.41
CA VAL A 87 -14.00 -2.93 -7.82
C VAL A 87 -13.08 -4.02 -8.37
N TRP A 88 -13.37 -4.52 -9.56
CA TRP A 88 -12.61 -5.60 -10.21
C TRP A 88 -12.35 -6.81 -9.29
N ALA A 89 -13.42 -7.30 -8.64
CA ALA A 89 -13.36 -8.44 -7.72
C ALA A 89 -12.35 -8.25 -6.56
N GLY A 90 -12.29 -7.05 -5.99
CA GLY A 90 -11.52 -6.75 -4.77
C GLY A 90 -10.12 -6.18 -4.99
N ARG A 91 -9.61 -6.18 -6.24
CA ARG A 91 -8.31 -5.57 -6.60
C ARG A 91 -8.30 -4.04 -6.52
N ALA A 92 -9.48 -3.45 -6.33
CA ALA A 92 -9.68 -2.07 -5.93
C ALA A 92 -10.96 -2.01 -5.08
N ASN A 93 -11.17 -0.92 -4.34
CA ASN A 93 -12.44 -0.66 -3.68
C ASN A 93 -12.73 0.83 -3.54
N LEU A 94 -14.02 1.17 -3.46
CA LEU A 94 -14.50 2.50 -3.16
C LEU A 94 -15.15 2.49 -1.78
N VAL A 95 -14.65 3.36 -0.90
CA VAL A 95 -15.21 3.65 0.42
C VAL A 95 -16.01 4.93 0.32
N GLU A 96 -17.19 4.94 0.92
CA GLU A 96 -17.98 6.15 1.20
C GLU A 96 -18.29 6.20 2.70
N LEU A 97 -17.93 7.32 3.32
CA LEU A 97 -18.21 7.65 4.71
C LEU A 97 -19.28 8.75 4.73
N SER A 98 -20.32 8.55 5.54
CA SER A 98 -21.35 9.55 5.83
C SER A 98 -21.67 9.48 7.32
N VAL A 99 -21.33 10.53 8.06
CA VAL A 99 -21.48 10.58 9.52
C VAL A 99 -21.94 11.95 9.99
N ASP A 100 -22.74 11.96 11.06
CA ASP A 100 -23.32 13.15 11.67
C ASP A 100 -22.81 13.33 13.10
N GLY A 101 -22.57 14.57 13.48
CA GLY A 101 -22.14 14.91 14.84
C GLY A 101 -22.43 16.37 15.20
N PRO A 102 -22.13 16.78 16.44
CA PRO A 102 -22.41 18.15 16.90
C PRO A 102 -21.70 19.24 16.10
N ALA A 103 -20.60 18.89 15.42
CA ALA A 103 -19.82 19.78 14.56
C ALA A 103 -20.22 19.71 13.07
N GLY A 104 -21.38 19.12 12.78
CA GLY A 104 -21.96 19.03 11.44
C GLY A 104 -21.88 17.64 10.81
N HIS A 105 -22.09 17.61 9.50
CA HIS A 105 -22.09 16.40 8.68
C HIS A 105 -20.74 16.23 7.98
N ILE A 106 -20.26 15.00 7.87
CA ILE A 106 -19.06 14.65 7.10
C ILE A 106 -19.45 13.64 6.03
N GLU A 107 -19.20 14.00 4.77
CA GLU A 107 -19.16 13.06 3.65
C GLU A 107 -17.75 13.02 3.06
N ALA A 108 -17.22 11.81 2.91
CA ALA A 108 -15.92 11.57 2.31
C ALA A 108 -15.92 10.26 1.54
N LEU A 109 -14.99 10.12 0.61
CA LEU A 109 -14.71 8.88 -0.09
C LEU A 109 -13.22 8.55 -0.10
N SER A 110 -12.92 7.28 -0.32
CA SER A 110 -11.57 6.79 -0.60
C SER A 110 -11.61 5.79 -1.74
N LEU A 111 -10.92 6.08 -2.84
CA LEU A 111 -10.64 5.09 -3.87
C LEU A 111 -9.31 4.40 -3.53
N ARG A 112 -9.38 3.10 -3.26
CA ARG A 112 -8.21 2.30 -2.92
C ARG A 112 -7.80 1.45 -4.11
N LEU A 113 -6.56 1.60 -4.57
CA LEU A 113 -6.02 0.91 -5.75
C LEU A 113 -4.79 0.10 -5.35
N TYR A 114 -4.75 -1.17 -5.75
CA TYR A 114 -3.59 -2.03 -5.56
C TYR A 114 -2.66 -1.97 -6.78
N ASP A 115 -1.36 -1.81 -6.52
CA ASP A 115 -0.31 -1.93 -7.52
C ASP A 115 0.41 -3.29 -7.39
N PRO A 116 0.25 -4.20 -8.35
CA PRO A 116 0.87 -5.52 -8.31
C PRO A 116 2.40 -5.49 -8.48
N GLN A 117 2.97 -4.41 -9.03
CA GLN A 117 4.43 -4.30 -9.17
C GLN A 117 5.11 -4.00 -7.83
N SER A 118 4.58 -3.00 -7.11
CA SER A 118 5.11 -2.61 -5.80
C SER A 118 4.48 -3.38 -4.63
N ARG A 119 3.41 -4.16 -4.89
CA ARG A 119 2.59 -4.87 -3.90
C ARG A 119 2.08 -3.97 -2.78
N GLN A 120 1.65 -2.77 -3.16
CA GLN A 120 1.18 -1.73 -2.26
C GLN A 120 -0.18 -1.22 -2.70
N TRP A 121 -0.91 -0.68 -1.73
CA TRP A 121 -2.13 0.05 -1.95
C TRP A 121 -1.87 1.55 -1.92
N SER A 122 -2.61 2.26 -2.77
CA SER A 122 -2.79 3.70 -2.69
C SER A 122 -4.20 4.02 -2.19
N LEU A 123 -4.31 4.88 -1.18
CA LEU A 123 -5.57 5.37 -0.63
C LEU A 123 -5.75 6.81 -1.11
N ASN A 124 -6.69 7.03 -2.03
CA ASN A 124 -6.93 8.30 -2.69
C ASN A 124 -8.20 8.91 -2.09
N PHE A 125 -8.08 9.95 -1.26
CA PHE A 125 -9.19 10.49 -0.50
C PHE A 125 -9.81 11.71 -1.18
N SER A 126 -11.11 11.91 -0.97
CA SER A 126 -11.79 13.16 -1.31
C SER A 126 -12.90 13.44 -0.30
N GLY A 127 -12.99 14.69 0.17
CA GLY A 127 -14.14 15.17 0.93
C GLY A 127 -15.18 15.79 -0.02
N LEU A 128 -16.44 15.79 0.40
CA LEU A 128 -17.51 16.49 -0.33
C LEU A 128 -17.14 17.96 -0.55
N GLY A 129 -17.30 18.42 -1.80
CA GLY A 129 -17.00 19.81 -2.20
C GLY A 129 -15.54 20.10 -2.54
N SER A 130 -14.61 19.15 -2.35
CA SER A 130 -13.21 19.35 -2.76
C SER A 130 -13.02 19.32 -4.28
N GLY A 131 -13.84 18.53 -5.01
CA GLY A 131 -13.75 18.36 -6.46
C GLY A 131 -12.46 17.71 -6.96
N ALA A 132 -11.61 17.22 -6.05
CA ALA A 132 -10.30 16.65 -6.35
C ALA A 132 -9.95 15.53 -5.36
N MET A 133 -9.02 14.66 -5.77
CA MET A 133 -8.40 13.67 -4.89
C MET A 133 -7.18 14.26 -4.18
N SER A 134 -6.98 13.89 -2.93
CA SER A 134 -5.77 14.20 -2.17
C SER A 134 -4.54 13.49 -2.74
N THR A 135 -3.35 13.88 -2.27
CA THR A 135 -2.16 13.04 -2.44
C THR A 135 -2.44 11.64 -1.89
N PRO A 136 -2.18 10.56 -2.63
CA PRO A 136 -2.46 9.21 -2.15
C PRO A 136 -1.57 8.82 -0.99
N ALA A 137 -2.14 8.22 0.04
CA ALA A 137 -1.37 7.50 1.06
C ALA A 137 -0.98 6.12 0.56
N ILE A 138 0.31 5.80 0.58
CA ILE A 138 0.88 4.58 0.02
C ILE A 138 1.32 3.65 1.15
N GLY A 139 1.06 2.36 1.02
CA GLY A 139 1.40 1.39 2.04
C GLY A 139 0.88 -0.01 1.77
N ARG A 140 0.89 -0.87 2.78
CA ARG A 140 0.45 -2.27 2.69
C ARG A 140 0.03 -2.81 4.05
N PHE A 141 -0.55 -3.99 4.06
CA PHE A 141 -0.76 -4.74 5.29
C PHE A 141 0.43 -5.63 5.62
N GLU A 142 0.80 -5.63 6.89
CA GLU A 142 1.75 -6.56 7.48
C GLU A 142 1.16 -7.11 8.78
N ASN A 143 1.11 -8.43 8.92
CA ASN A 143 0.62 -9.10 10.15
C ASN A 143 -0.77 -8.62 10.62
N GLY A 144 -1.70 -8.43 9.69
CA GLY A 144 -3.07 -7.99 10.00
C GLY A 144 -3.22 -6.49 10.30
N ARG A 145 -2.16 -5.70 10.09
CA ARG A 145 -2.16 -4.26 10.30
C ARG A 145 -1.75 -3.52 9.03
N GLY A 146 -2.62 -2.62 8.57
CA GLY A 146 -2.35 -1.73 7.44
C GLY A 146 -1.65 -0.46 7.92
N GLU A 147 -0.60 -0.03 7.22
CA GLU A 147 0.02 1.28 7.44
C GLU A 147 0.25 1.96 6.11
N PHE A 148 -0.23 3.21 5.97
CA PHE A 148 -0.16 4.01 4.75
C PHE A 148 0.29 5.42 5.09
N VAL A 149 1.21 5.98 4.28
CA VAL A 149 1.79 7.30 4.55
C VAL A 149 1.79 8.14 3.28
N ASN A 150 1.55 9.43 3.42
CA ASN A 150 1.86 10.44 2.40
C ASN A 150 2.49 11.68 3.04
N ALA A 151 2.92 12.59 2.18
CA ALA A 151 3.29 13.94 2.54
C ALA A 151 2.20 14.92 2.06
N GLU A 152 1.80 15.82 2.94
CA GLU A 152 0.79 16.85 2.67
C GLU A 152 1.25 18.21 3.19
N THR A 153 0.45 19.24 2.91
CA THR A 153 0.66 20.59 3.45
C THR A 153 -0.51 20.96 4.36
N LEU A 154 -0.23 21.28 5.62
CA LEU A 154 -1.21 21.81 6.56
C LEU A 154 -0.85 23.26 6.91
N ASN A 155 -1.74 24.20 6.58
CA ASN A 155 -1.53 25.64 6.81
C ASN A 155 -0.19 26.14 6.24
N GLY A 156 0.15 25.71 5.03
CA GLY A 156 1.40 26.08 4.35
C GLY A 156 2.66 25.37 4.84
N ARG A 157 2.56 24.44 5.81
CA ARG A 157 3.70 23.69 6.34
C ARG A 157 3.65 22.22 5.89
N PRO A 158 4.78 21.64 5.45
CA PRO A 158 4.83 20.24 5.10
C PRO A 158 4.63 19.38 6.35
N ILE A 159 3.82 18.34 6.21
CA ILE A 159 3.58 17.33 7.25
C ILE A 159 3.61 15.93 6.62
N LEU A 160 3.81 14.91 7.45
CA LEU A 160 3.45 13.54 7.09
C LEU A 160 2.08 13.22 7.66
N VAL A 161 1.27 12.50 6.89
CA VAL A 161 0.02 11.90 7.36
C VAL A 161 0.18 10.38 7.31
N ARG A 162 -0.22 9.73 8.40
CA ARG A 162 -0.21 8.27 8.51
C ARG A 162 -1.61 7.77 8.78
N PHE A 163 -2.02 6.78 8.01
CA PHE A 163 -3.21 5.99 8.22
C PHE A 163 -2.84 4.62 8.75
N VAL A 164 -3.59 4.17 9.76
CA VAL A 164 -3.42 2.85 10.37
C VAL A 164 -4.76 2.13 10.35
N ILE A 165 -4.74 0.87 9.92
CA ILE A 165 -5.88 -0.03 9.98
C ILE A 165 -5.48 -1.21 10.85
N SER A 166 -6.26 -1.46 11.90
CA SER A 166 -5.92 -2.43 12.94
C SER A 166 -7.17 -3.00 13.59
N ASP A 167 -6.97 -3.90 14.56
CA ASP A 167 -8.04 -4.54 15.34
C ASP A 167 -9.14 -5.17 14.46
N ILE A 168 -8.69 -5.82 13.38
CA ILE A 168 -9.55 -6.36 12.34
C ILE A 168 -10.12 -7.70 12.79
N THR A 169 -11.44 -7.77 12.81
CA THR A 169 -12.23 -8.98 13.03
C THR A 169 -13.32 -9.06 11.96
N PRO A 170 -14.06 -10.19 11.85
CA PRO A 170 -15.19 -10.26 10.93
C PRO A 170 -16.28 -9.21 11.17
N ARG A 171 -16.31 -8.59 12.36
CA ARG A 171 -17.37 -7.67 12.83
C ARG A 171 -16.87 -6.30 13.27
N SER A 172 -15.56 -6.06 13.24
CA SER A 172 -14.99 -4.76 13.62
C SER A 172 -13.68 -4.48 12.92
N CYS A 173 -13.38 -3.20 12.71
CA CYS A 173 -12.03 -2.73 12.41
C CYS A 173 -11.86 -1.30 12.92
N ARG A 174 -10.59 -0.91 13.13
CA ARG A 174 -10.20 0.40 13.63
C ARG A 174 -9.34 1.13 12.61
N PHE A 175 -9.73 2.36 12.30
CA PHE A 175 -8.99 3.29 11.44
C PHE A 175 -8.48 4.47 12.25
N GLU A 176 -7.21 4.79 12.08
CA GLU A 176 -6.59 5.94 12.74
C GLU A 176 -5.84 6.81 11.73
N GLN A 177 -5.94 8.13 11.90
CA GLN A 177 -5.08 9.10 11.21
C GLN A 177 -4.20 9.81 12.23
N SER A 178 -2.92 9.96 11.92
CA SER A 178 -1.99 10.76 12.70
C SER A 178 -1.21 11.71 11.81
N PHE A 179 -0.88 12.89 12.35
CA PHE A 179 -0.04 13.87 11.68
C PHE A 179 1.33 13.94 12.34
N SER A 180 2.36 14.22 11.54
CA SER A 180 3.71 14.50 12.02
C SER A 180 4.26 15.76 11.38
N ALA A 181 4.79 16.66 12.21
CA ALA A 181 5.45 17.90 11.79
C ALA A 181 6.98 17.82 11.83
N ASP A 182 7.55 16.69 12.27
CA ASP A 182 8.98 16.52 12.53
C ASP A 182 9.63 15.39 11.72
N GLY A 183 9.01 15.03 10.59
CA GLY A 183 9.49 13.98 9.69
C GLY A 183 9.22 12.57 10.21
N GLY A 184 8.16 12.39 11.00
CA GLY A 184 7.72 11.07 11.48
C GLY A 184 8.36 10.62 12.79
N LYS A 185 9.06 11.51 13.51
CA LYS A 185 9.65 11.19 14.82
C LYS A 185 8.57 11.13 15.89
N THR A 186 7.60 12.04 15.81
CA THR A 186 6.40 12.06 16.65
C THR A 186 5.15 12.08 15.79
N TRP A 187 4.07 11.52 16.33
CA TRP A 187 2.78 11.38 15.64
C TRP A 187 1.64 11.81 16.57
N GLU A 188 0.86 12.79 16.14
CA GLU A 188 -0.34 13.23 16.86
C GLU A 188 -1.58 12.58 16.23
N LEU A 189 -2.21 11.68 16.99
CA LEU A 189 -3.47 11.05 16.62
C LEU A 189 -4.56 12.13 16.54
N ASN A 190 -5.21 12.23 15.37
CA ASN A 190 -6.21 13.28 15.12
C ASN A 190 -7.51 12.76 14.51
N TRP A 191 -7.59 11.46 14.19
CA TRP A 191 -8.80 10.81 13.73
C TRP A 191 -8.82 9.38 14.22
N VAL A 192 -9.97 8.93 14.69
CA VAL A 192 -10.23 7.53 15.06
C VAL A 192 -11.63 7.16 14.62
N ALA A 193 -11.76 6.23 13.68
CA ALA A 193 -13.03 5.60 13.34
C ALA A 193 -13.01 4.12 13.76
N VAL A 194 -14.10 3.67 14.37
CA VAL A 194 -14.34 2.25 14.66
C VAL A 194 -15.58 1.84 13.89
N ASP A 195 -15.38 0.90 12.97
CA ASP A 195 -16.44 0.34 12.17
C ASP A 195 -16.91 -0.98 12.77
N THR A 196 -18.21 -1.18 12.84
CA THR A 196 -18.85 -2.40 13.37
C THR A 196 -19.99 -2.89 12.50
N ARG A 197 -20.20 -4.21 12.48
CA ARG A 197 -21.37 -4.85 11.86
C ARG A 197 -21.82 -6.08 12.66
N THR A 198 -23.10 -6.45 12.51
CA THR A 198 -23.72 -7.60 13.19
C THR A 198 -23.62 -8.87 12.36
#